data_AF-A0A0A3INI3-F1
#
_entry.id   AF-A0A0A3INI3-F1
#
_cell.length_a   1.000
_cell.length_b   1.000
_cell.length_c   1.000
_cell.angle_alpha   90.00
_cell.angle_beta   90.00
_cell.angle_gamma   90.00
#
_symmetry.space_group_name_H-M   'P 1'
#
loop_
_entity.id
_entity.type
_entity.pdbx_description
1 polymer ?
#
loop_
_entity_poly.entity_id
_entity_poly.type
_entity_poly.pdbx_seq_one_letter_code
_entity_poly.pdbx_strand_id
1 'polypeptide(L)'
;MFIVRTVVLWVIISTIINAYLMTLPIPVLRKRGYPANYLIQQNNRIDFQQNTECAAFSTAYVLRHFGMEDAGEALYTHFPSKTRAGNVYPKGIRTVLRKKGFKTRYYKGSINTLKYEVSKGTPVIVFIKVQKDRNLLHFVPVVGYDKEYIYLSESLRHLVNCDGEHNSYNRKVPINEFKELWNVKRVHMLLYSNTYITVDATQS
;
A
#
# COMPACT_ATOMS: atom_id res chain seq x y z
N MET A 1 22.68 33.15 1.34
CA MET A 1 21.80 32.90 2.51
C MET A 1 20.31 32.90 2.19
N PHE A 2 19.79 33.82 1.35
CA PHE A 2 18.36 33.87 0.98
C PHE A 2 17.85 32.57 0.31
N ILE A 3 18.56 32.06 -0.69
CA ILE A 3 18.17 30.84 -1.43
C ILE A 3 18.06 29.62 -0.50
N VAL A 4 19.02 29.44 0.40
CA VAL A 4 19.01 28.34 1.39
C VAL A 4 17.79 28.43 2.29
N ARG A 5 17.46 29.62 2.79
CA ARG A 5 16.27 29.85 3.62
C ARG A 5 14.98 29.52 2.88
N THR A 6 14.86 29.93 1.62
CA THR A 6 13.69 29.66 0.78
C THR A 6 13.52 28.16 0.52
N VAL A 7 14.60 27.44 0.21
CA VAL A 7 14.56 25.98 0.01
C VAL A 7 14.16 25.26 1.29
N VAL A 8 14.73 25.64 2.43
CA VAL A 8 14.39 25.04 3.73
C VAL A 8 12.91 25.27 4.08
N LEU A 9 12.41 26.49 3.92
CA LEU A 9 11.00 26.82 4.15
C LEU A 9 10.08 26.00 3.23
N TRP A 10 10.43 25.88 1.95
CA TRP A 10 9.67 25.09 1.00
C TRP A 10 9.61 23.60 1.38
N VAL A 11 10.74 23.02 1.83
CA VAL A 11 10.79 21.62 2.32
C VAL A 11 9.91 21.45 3.56
N ILE A 12 9.94 22.38 4.50
CA ILE A 12 9.13 22.34 5.72
C ILE A 12 7.64 22.39 5.37
N ILE A 13 7.22 23.37 4.57
CA ILE A 13 5.82 23.54 4.16
C ILE A 13 5.34 22.29 3.41
N SER A 14 6.11 21.81 2.45
CA SER A 14 5.81 20.58 1.71
C SER A 14 5.66 19.39 2.65
N THR A 15 6.54 19.24 3.63
CA THR A 15 6.48 18.15 4.62
C THR A 15 5.20 18.23 5.47
N ILE A 16 4.81 19.42 5.92
CA ILE A 16 3.59 19.64 6.71
C ILE A 16 2.34 19.30 5.88
N ILE A 17 2.25 19.81 4.66
CA ILE A 17 1.12 19.52 3.75
C ILE A 17 1.01 18.02 3.51
N ASN A 18 2.12 17.36 3.19
CA ASN A 18 2.12 15.91 2.99
C ASN A 18 1.75 15.17 4.26
N ALA A 19 2.26 15.56 5.44
CA ALA A 19 1.90 14.90 6.69
C ALA A 19 0.39 14.99 6.96
N TYR A 20 -0.25 16.11 6.62
CA TYR A 20 -1.69 16.28 6.75
C TYR A 20 -2.51 15.43 5.75
N LEU A 21 -2.07 15.37 4.49
CA LEU A 21 -2.77 14.68 3.40
C LEU A 21 -2.49 13.18 3.38
N MET A 22 -1.23 12.79 3.52
CA MET A 22 -0.73 11.42 3.39
C MET A 22 -0.63 10.67 4.71
N THR A 23 -0.64 11.37 5.85
CA THR A 23 -0.18 10.88 7.17
C THR A 23 1.32 10.64 7.21
N LEU A 24 2.01 11.16 8.23
CA LEU A 24 3.42 10.86 8.45
C LEU A 24 3.64 9.35 8.72
N PRO A 25 4.47 8.64 7.92
CA PRO A 25 4.73 7.23 8.14
C PRO A 25 5.67 7.01 9.34
N ILE A 26 5.42 5.95 10.09
CA ILE A 26 6.21 5.55 11.25
C ILE A 26 7.43 4.75 10.76
N PRO A 27 8.68 5.19 11.02
CA PRO A 27 9.86 4.44 10.62
C PRO A 27 9.98 3.14 11.43
N VAL A 28 10.27 2.03 10.75
CA VAL A 28 10.51 0.73 11.38
C VAL A 28 11.89 0.22 10.96
N LEU A 29 12.79 0.10 11.94
CA LEU A 29 14.18 -0.33 11.73
C LEU A 29 14.47 -1.72 12.29
N ARG A 30 13.59 -2.26 13.14
CA ARG A 30 13.85 -3.52 13.87
C ARG A 30 13.64 -4.72 12.96
N LYS A 31 14.67 -5.56 12.84
CA LYS A 31 14.55 -6.90 12.26
C LYS A 31 13.85 -7.83 13.26
N ARG A 32 12.84 -8.56 12.80
CA ARG A 32 12.12 -9.60 13.56
C ARG A 32 12.20 -10.91 12.77
N GLY A 33 12.04 -12.04 13.45
CA GLY A 33 11.96 -13.35 12.81
C GLY A 33 10.66 -13.48 12.00
N TYR A 34 10.76 -14.06 10.81
CA TYR A 34 9.64 -14.42 9.94
C TYR A 34 10.06 -15.60 9.06
N PRO A 35 9.12 -16.43 8.58
CA PRO A 35 9.43 -17.59 7.74
C PRO A 35 10.01 -17.16 6.38
N ALA A 36 10.83 -18.02 5.76
CA ALA A 36 11.49 -17.71 4.49
C ALA A 36 10.50 -17.42 3.35
N ASN A 37 9.37 -18.14 3.35
CA ASN A 37 8.25 -17.97 2.44
C ASN A 37 6.96 -17.91 3.26
N TYR A 38 5.97 -17.16 2.79
CA TYR A 38 4.65 -17.10 3.41
C TYR A 38 3.60 -16.71 2.36
N LEU A 39 2.45 -17.36 2.41
CA LEU A 39 1.28 -17.00 1.61
C LEU A 39 0.06 -17.05 2.51
N ILE A 40 -0.72 -15.96 2.50
CA ILE A 40 -2.01 -15.91 3.20
C ILE A 40 -2.96 -16.89 2.52
N GLN A 41 -3.42 -17.89 3.25
CA GLN A 41 -4.23 -19.00 2.73
C GLN A 41 -5.71 -18.70 2.62
N GLN A 42 -6.18 -17.61 3.23
CA GLN A 42 -7.59 -17.28 3.23
C GLN A 42 -8.06 -16.92 1.82
N ASN A 43 -9.13 -17.58 1.38
CA ASN A 43 -9.76 -17.29 0.09
C ASN A 43 -10.16 -15.82 0.01
N ASN A 44 -9.88 -15.24 -1.15
CA ASN A 44 -10.29 -13.89 -1.48
C ASN A 44 -10.53 -13.79 -2.99
N ARG A 45 -10.96 -12.63 -3.45
CA ARG A 45 -11.26 -12.35 -4.85
C ARG A 45 -10.43 -11.16 -5.34
N ILE A 46 -9.99 -11.19 -6.59
CA ILE A 46 -9.27 -10.05 -7.19
C ILE A 46 -10.19 -9.36 -8.18
N ASP A 47 -10.51 -8.10 -7.87
CA ASP A 47 -11.34 -7.25 -8.72
C ASP A 47 -10.42 -6.29 -9.52
N PHE A 48 -10.81 -5.96 -10.75
CA PHE A 48 -10.02 -5.09 -11.61
C PHE A 48 -10.60 -3.68 -11.68
N GLN A 49 -9.74 -2.70 -11.43
CA GLN A 49 -10.11 -1.29 -11.56
C GLN A 49 -10.11 -0.84 -13.01
N GLN A 50 -10.87 0.22 -13.31
CA GLN A 50 -10.90 0.84 -14.64
C GLN A 50 -10.09 2.14 -14.68
N ASN A 51 -10.08 2.91 -13.58
CA ASN A 51 -9.50 4.26 -13.55
C ASN A 51 -8.45 4.43 -12.44
N THR A 52 -8.60 5.42 -11.56
CA THR A 52 -7.64 5.76 -10.47
C THR A 52 -8.06 5.20 -9.10
N GLU A 53 -8.77 4.07 -9.11
CA GLU A 53 -9.50 3.49 -7.98
C GLU A 53 -8.69 2.55 -7.09
N CYS A 54 -7.39 2.36 -7.37
CA CYS A 54 -6.51 1.38 -6.70
C CYS A 54 -6.61 1.34 -5.17
N ALA A 55 -6.80 2.50 -4.52
CA ALA A 55 -6.96 2.59 -3.08
C ALA A 55 -8.25 1.90 -2.59
N ALA A 56 -9.36 2.05 -3.31
CA ALA A 56 -10.63 1.43 -2.98
C ALA A 56 -10.58 -0.08 -3.21
N PHE A 57 -10.04 -0.53 -4.34
CA PHE A 57 -9.86 -1.96 -4.64
C PHE A 57 -8.93 -2.65 -3.63
N SER A 58 -7.81 -2.01 -3.29
CA SER A 58 -6.91 -2.51 -2.23
C SER A 58 -7.61 -2.60 -0.87
N THR A 59 -8.45 -1.61 -0.55
CA THR A 59 -9.19 -1.58 0.72
C THR A 59 -10.26 -2.66 0.75
N ALA A 60 -11.03 -2.83 -0.33
CA ALA A 60 -12.04 -3.87 -0.47
C ALA A 60 -11.42 -5.27 -0.33
N TYR A 61 -10.25 -5.50 -0.93
CA TYR A 61 -9.51 -6.75 -0.76
C TYR A 61 -9.19 -7.05 0.71
N VAL A 62 -8.72 -6.04 1.47
CA VAL A 62 -8.45 -6.18 2.91
C VAL A 62 -9.73 -6.38 3.72
N LEU A 63 -10.82 -5.68 3.40
CA LEU A 63 -12.10 -5.86 4.10
C LEU A 63 -12.64 -7.28 3.91
N ARG A 64 -12.55 -7.82 2.68
CA ARG A 64 -12.96 -9.20 2.38
C ARG A 64 -12.10 -10.24 3.08
N HIS A 65 -10.82 -9.95 3.31
CA HIS A 65 -9.98 -10.78 4.19
C HIS A 65 -10.54 -10.87 5.62
N PHE A 66 -11.24 -9.85 6.12
CA PHE A 66 -11.93 -9.92 7.41
C PHE A 66 -13.39 -10.39 7.31
N GLY A 67 -13.79 -10.99 6.18
CA GLY A 67 -15.16 -11.47 5.97
C GLY A 67 -16.19 -10.37 5.68
N MET A 68 -15.75 -9.12 5.49
CA MET A 68 -16.62 -8.02 5.12
C MET A 68 -16.69 -7.91 3.61
N GLU A 69 -17.81 -8.37 3.06
CA GLU A 69 -18.08 -8.30 1.63
C GLU A 69 -18.18 -6.83 1.17
N ASP A 70 -17.29 -6.43 0.24
CA ASP A 70 -17.21 -5.06 -0.27
C ASP A 70 -16.66 -5.06 -1.70
N ALA A 71 -17.15 -4.12 -2.52
CA ALA A 71 -16.78 -3.97 -3.92
C ALA A 71 -15.95 -2.69 -4.12
N GLY A 72 -14.86 -2.79 -4.89
CA GLY A 72 -13.94 -1.67 -5.12
C GLY A 72 -14.64 -0.44 -5.68
N GLU A 73 -15.54 -0.60 -6.66
CA GLU A 73 -16.28 0.51 -7.27
C GLU A 73 -17.23 1.18 -6.28
N ALA A 74 -18.02 0.38 -5.54
CA ALA A 74 -18.98 0.89 -4.56
C ALA A 74 -18.27 1.68 -3.45
N LEU A 75 -17.16 1.16 -2.96
CA LEU A 75 -16.35 1.83 -1.94
C LEU A 75 -15.71 3.13 -2.48
N TYR A 76 -15.31 3.13 -3.75
CA TYR A 76 -14.66 4.28 -4.37
C TYR A 76 -15.56 5.53 -4.46
N THR A 77 -16.86 5.36 -4.70
CA THR A 77 -17.82 6.47 -4.86
C THR A 77 -17.75 7.48 -3.72
N HIS A 78 -17.67 7.00 -2.48
CA HIS A 78 -17.61 7.82 -1.27
C HIS A 78 -16.24 7.79 -0.57
N PHE A 79 -15.18 7.40 -1.28
CA PHE A 79 -13.86 7.29 -0.68
C PHE A 79 -13.32 8.65 -0.21
N PRO A 80 -12.90 8.79 1.06
CA PRO A 80 -12.40 10.05 1.58
C PRO A 80 -11.00 10.39 1.04
N SER A 81 -10.62 11.66 1.13
CA SER A 81 -9.29 12.14 0.72
C SER A 81 -8.96 11.90 -0.76
N LYS A 82 -9.97 11.97 -1.63
CA LYS A 82 -9.82 11.99 -3.09
C LYS A 82 -9.31 13.36 -3.56
N THR A 83 -8.38 13.34 -4.50
CA THR A 83 -7.99 14.50 -5.29
C THR A 83 -9.05 14.78 -6.36
N ARG A 84 -9.00 15.96 -7.00
CA ARG A 84 -9.88 16.28 -8.15
C ARG A 84 -9.73 15.29 -9.31
N ALA A 85 -8.55 14.67 -9.46
CA ALA A 85 -8.27 13.66 -10.47
C ALA A 85 -8.65 12.22 -10.04
N GLY A 86 -9.34 12.06 -8.90
CA GLY A 86 -9.80 10.76 -8.39
C GLY A 86 -8.77 9.99 -7.55
N ASN A 87 -7.47 10.28 -7.66
CA ASN A 87 -6.45 9.63 -6.83
C ASN A 87 -6.72 9.84 -5.33
N VAL A 88 -6.40 8.84 -4.53
CA VAL A 88 -6.66 8.82 -3.09
C VAL A 88 -5.34 8.90 -2.31
N TYR A 89 -5.29 9.70 -1.25
CA TYR A 89 -4.15 9.69 -0.33
C TYR A 89 -4.21 8.51 0.67
N PRO A 90 -3.07 8.01 1.20
CA PRO A 90 -3.06 6.92 2.20
C PRO A 90 -3.96 7.17 3.43
N LYS A 91 -4.16 8.44 3.80
CA LYS A 91 -5.12 8.85 4.84
C LYS A 91 -6.54 8.39 4.55
N GLY A 92 -6.96 8.38 3.28
CA GLY A 92 -8.27 7.90 2.86
C GLY A 92 -8.48 6.43 3.22
N ILE A 93 -7.53 5.57 2.82
CA ILE A 93 -7.55 4.11 3.09
C ILE A 93 -7.69 3.86 4.59
N ARG A 94 -6.84 4.53 5.38
CA ARG A 94 -6.85 4.41 6.84
C ARG A 94 -8.16 4.89 7.45
N THR A 95 -8.78 5.94 6.90
CA THR A 95 -10.05 6.48 7.39
C THR A 95 -11.18 5.48 7.17
N VAL A 96 -11.26 4.86 5.99
CA VAL A 96 -12.27 3.83 5.68
C VAL A 96 -12.13 2.64 6.63
N LEU A 97 -10.92 2.07 6.72
CA LEU A 97 -10.67 0.91 7.59
C LEU A 97 -10.96 1.21 9.07
N ARG A 98 -10.58 2.39 9.57
CA ARG A 98 -10.88 2.80 10.96
C ARG A 98 -12.37 2.95 11.21
N LYS A 99 -13.13 3.51 10.25
CA LYS A 99 -14.59 3.61 10.36
C LYS A 99 -15.26 2.24 10.41
N LYS A 100 -14.63 1.21 9.85
CA LYS A 100 -15.07 -0.20 9.92
C LYS A 100 -14.55 -0.93 11.18
N GLY A 101 -13.94 -0.22 12.12
CA GLY A 101 -13.48 -0.77 13.40
C GLY A 101 -12.02 -1.24 13.43
N PHE A 102 -11.29 -1.18 12.32
CA PHE A 102 -9.92 -1.70 12.27
C PHE A 102 -8.89 -0.71 12.80
N LYS A 103 -7.85 -1.23 13.45
CA LYS A 103 -6.65 -0.45 13.77
C LYS A 103 -5.74 -0.41 12.55
N THR A 104 -5.30 0.79 12.17
CA THR A 104 -4.37 0.94 11.05
C THR A 104 -3.11 1.69 11.43
N ARG A 105 -1.96 1.18 10.96
CA ARG A 105 -0.66 1.84 11.08
C ARG A 105 -0.06 2.05 9.70
N TYR A 106 0.56 3.21 9.50
CA TYR A 106 1.25 3.55 8.26
C TYR A 106 2.74 3.60 8.55
N TYR A 107 3.49 2.72 7.91
CA TYR A 107 4.89 2.49 8.19
C TYR A 107 5.76 2.91 7.01
N LYS A 108 7.03 3.20 7.32
CA LYS A 108 8.15 3.26 6.38
C LYS A 108 9.14 2.18 6.80
N GLY A 109 9.51 1.29 5.89
CA GLY A 109 10.38 0.15 6.25
C GLY A 109 11.23 -0.40 5.11
N SER A 110 11.52 -1.68 5.22
CA SER A 110 12.32 -2.48 4.28
C SER A 110 11.57 -3.74 3.86
N ILE A 111 12.12 -4.50 2.92
CA ILE A 111 11.58 -5.81 2.53
C ILE A 111 11.42 -6.73 3.74
N ASN A 112 12.38 -6.71 4.68
CA ASN A 112 12.33 -7.56 5.87
C ASN A 112 11.15 -7.19 6.78
N THR A 113 10.89 -5.89 6.97
CA THR A 113 9.75 -5.46 7.79
C THR A 113 8.43 -5.72 7.08
N LEU A 114 8.37 -5.58 5.75
CA LEU A 114 7.19 -5.92 4.96
C LEU A 114 6.87 -7.41 5.06
N LYS A 115 7.87 -8.28 4.84
CA LYS A 115 7.73 -9.73 4.98
C LYS A 115 7.24 -10.13 6.38
N TYR A 116 7.82 -9.53 7.42
CA TYR A 116 7.37 -9.74 8.79
C TYR A 116 5.88 -9.40 8.98
N GLU A 117 5.42 -8.26 8.47
CA GLU A 117 4.03 -7.83 8.65
C GLU A 117 3.06 -8.69 7.83
N VAL A 118 3.43 -9.07 6.60
CA VAL A 118 2.65 -10.01 5.78
C VAL A 118 2.57 -11.39 6.46
N SER A 119 3.66 -11.85 7.09
CA SER A 119 3.70 -13.15 7.78
C SER A 119 2.82 -13.26 9.02
N LYS A 120 2.18 -12.16 9.45
CA LYS A 120 1.15 -12.20 10.50
C LYS A 120 -0.20 -12.69 10.00
N GLY A 121 -0.36 -12.87 8.69
CA GLY A 121 -1.58 -13.43 8.10
C GLY A 121 -2.53 -12.40 7.50
N THR A 122 -2.28 -11.09 7.66
CA THR A 122 -3.14 -10.03 7.11
C THR A 122 -2.51 -9.39 5.87
N PRO A 123 -3.27 -9.15 4.77
CA PRO A 123 -2.76 -8.43 3.61
C PRO A 123 -2.28 -7.02 3.96
N VAL A 124 -1.12 -6.64 3.42
CA VAL A 124 -0.48 -5.35 3.67
C VAL A 124 -0.60 -4.47 2.43
N ILE A 125 -1.18 -3.28 2.53
CA ILE A 125 -1.32 -2.38 1.36
C ILE A 125 -0.02 -1.58 1.20
N VAL A 126 0.68 -1.75 0.09
CA VAL A 126 1.91 -0.99 -0.23
C VAL A 126 1.62 0.15 -1.20
N PHE A 127 2.48 1.17 -1.18
CA PHE A 127 2.42 2.30 -2.11
C PHE A 127 3.62 2.27 -3.06
N ILE A 128 3.39 1.87 -4.31
CA ILE A 128 4.43 1.61 -5.31
C ILE A 128 4.23 2.47 -6.56
N LYS A 129 5.22 2.50 -7.44
CA LYS A 129 5.05 2.92 -8.83
C LYS A 129 4.40 1.80 -9.64
N VAL A 130 3.61 2.16 -10.65
CA VAL A 130 3.10 1.21 -11.65
C VAL A 130 4.25 0.64 -12.49
N GLN A 131 5.20 1.49 -12.88
CA GLN A 131 6.40 1.15 -13.67
C GLN A 131 7.60 1.94 -13.14
N LYS A 132 8.81 1.37 -13.25
CA LYS A 132 10.05 1.90 -12.66
C LYS A 132 10.34 3.37 -13.02
N ASP A 133 10.16 3.70 -14.30
CA ASP A 133 10.50 5.01 -14.88
C ASP A 133 9.33 5.99 -14.93
N ARG A 134 8.16 5.59 -14.41
CA ARG A 134 6.97 6.43 -14.42
C ARG A 134 6.61 6.93 -13.02
N ASN A 135 6.03 8.11 -13.00
CA ASN A 135 5.52 8.76 -11.79
C ASN A 135 4.05 8.39 -11.50
N LEU A 136 3.53 7.33 -12.11
CA LEU A 136 2.21 6.84 -11.76
C LEU A 136 2.32 5.94 -10.53
N LEU A 137 1.59 6.30 -9.48
CA LEU A 137 1.62 5.61 -8.20
C LEU A 137 0.38 4.73 -8.04
N HIS A 138 0.52 3.66 -7.27
CA HIS A 138 -0.47 2.60 -7.17
C HIS A 138 -0.46 2.00 -5.77
N PHE A 139 -1.65 1.79 -5.21
CA PHE A 139 -1.83 0.99 -4.01
C PHE A 139 -2.15 -0.43 -4.40
N VAL A 140 -1.47 -1.39 -3.78
CA VAL A 140 -1.69 -2.81 -4.04
C VAL A 140 -1.52 -3.62 -2.74
N PRO A 141 -2.37 -4.61 -2.45
CA PRO A 141 -2.17 -5.54 -1.35
C PRO A 141 -1.03 -6.52 -1.66
N VAL A 142 -0.12 -6.67 -0.70
CA VAL A 142 0.84 -7.77 -0.62
C VAL A 142 0.22 -8.88 0.20
N VAL A 143 0.18 -10.09 -0.35
CA VAL A 143 -0.47 -11.25 0.27
C VAL A 143 0.47 -12.41 0.55
N GLY A 144 1.71 -12.30 0.07
CA GLY A 144 2.71 -13.32 0.26
C GLY A 144 4.05 -12.93 -0.31
N TYR A 145 5.02 -13.82 -0.09
CA TYR A 145 6.36 -13.70 -0.59
C TYR A 145 7.08 -15.05 -0.52
N ASP A 146 8.14 -15.17 -1.30
CA ASP A 146 9.14 -16.21 -1.15
C ASP A 146 10.56 -15.59 -1.08
N LYS A 147 11.60 -16.38 -1.29
CA LYS A 147 12.99 -15.91 -1.30
C LYS A 147 13.30 -14.93 -2.45
N GLU A 148 12.56 -14.99 -3.55
CA GLU A 148 12.84 -14.31 -4.81
C GLU A 148 11.78 -13.25 -5.17
N TYR A 149 10.52 -13.44 -4.77
CA TYR A 149 9.35 -12.67 -5.21
C TYR A 149 8.51 -12.13 -4.06
N ILE A 150 7.80 -11.03 -4.36
CA ILE A 150 6.65 -10.53 -3.61
C ILE A 150 5.38 -10.83 -4.41
N TYR A 151 4.34 -11.30 -3.73
CA TYR A 151 3.06 -11.66 -4.35
C TYR A 151 2.01 -10.58 -4.08
N LEU A 152 1.37 -10.11 -5.15
CA LEU A 152 0.48 -8.97 -5.15
C LEU A 152 -0.92 -9.35 -5.66
N SER A 153 -1.95 -8.82 -4.99
CA SER A 153 -3.32 -8.80 -5.51
C SER A 153 -3.52 -7.55 -6.38
N GLU A 154 -3.10 -7.63 -7.63
CA GLU A 154 -3.06 -6.52 -8.58
C GLU A 154 -4.44 -6.22 -9.18
N SER A 155 -4.85 -4.96 -9.14
CA SER A 155 -6.13 -4.49 -9.69
C SER A 155 -6.00 -3.90 -11.10
N LEU A 156 -4.77 -3.63 -11.56
CA LEU A 156 -4.48 -3.23 -12.93
C LEU A 156 -4.28 -4.46 -13.81
N ARG A 157 -5.28 -4.78 -14.65
CA ARG A 157 -5.30 -5.99 -15.50
C ARG A 157 -4.03 -6.17 -16.35
N HIS A 158 -3.48 -5.08 -16.88
CA HIS A 158 -2.30 -5.12 -17.75
C HIS A 158 -0.98 -5.44 -17.00
N LEU A 159 -0.99 -5.53 -15.67
CA LEU A 159 0.18 -5.88 -14.85
C LEU A 159 0.12 -7.33 -14.32
N VAL A 160 -0.98 -8.05 -14.59
CA VAL A 160 -1.14 -9.46 -14.24
C VAL A 160 -0.11 -10.29 -15.01
N ASN A 161 0.56 -11.20 -14.30
CA ASN A 161 1.59 -12.06 -14.89
C ASN A 161 1.55 -13.52 -14.41
N CYS A 162 0.55 -13.88 -13.61
CA CYS A 162 0.33 -15.24 -13.15
C CYS A 162 -1.11 -15.45 -12.71
N ASP A 163 -1.53 -16.71 -12.67
CA ASP A 163 -2.73 -17.15 -11.97
C ASP A 163 -2.30 -17.67 -10.60
N GLY A 164 -2.51 -16.86 -9.56
CA GLY A 164 -2.04 -17.20 -8.22
C GLY A 164 -2.94 -18.21 -7.51
N GLU A 165 -2.34 -18.92 -6.56
CA GLU A 165 -3.03 -19.91 -5.74
C GLU A 165 -4.23 -19.30 -5.01
N HIS A 166 -5.34 -20.04 -5.01
CA HIS A 166 -6.60 -19.67 -4.36
C HIS A 166 -7.14 -18.29 -4.77
N ASN A 167 -6.76 -17.78 -5.95
CA ASN A 167 -7.08 -16.43 -6.42
C ASN A 167 -6.67 -15.31 -5.44
N SER A 168 -5.64 -15.56 -4.62
CA SER A 168 -5.17 -14.61 -3.61
C SER A 168 -4.17 -13.58 -4.16
N TYR A 169 -3.48 -13.92 -5.25
CA TYR A 169 -2.61 -13.02 -6.00
C TYR A 169 -2.71 -13.29 -7.50
N ASN A 170 -2.28 -12.33 -8.31
CA ASN A 170 -2.24 -12.45 -9.77
C ASN A 170 -1.01 -11.72 -10.36
N ARG A 171 -0.10 -11.26 -9.49
CA ARG A 171 1.16 -10.66 -9.89
C ARG A 171 2.29 -11.09 -8.96
N LYS A 172 3.34 -11.69 -9.52
CA LYS A 172 4.62 -11.93 -8.84
C LYS A 172 5.65 -10.90 -9.31
N VAL A 173 6.35 -10.28 -8.37
CA VAL A 173 7.37 -9.27 -8.67
C VAL A 173 8.70 -9.68 -8.04
N PRO A 174 9.80 -9.81 -8.80
CA PRO A 174 11.11 -10.06 -8.22
C PRO A 174 11.45 -9.02 -7.16
N ILE A 175 12.02 -9.43 -6.03
CA ILE A 175 12.27 -8.54 -4.87
C ILE A 175 13.12 -7.31 -5.26
N ASN A 176 14.07 -7.47 -6.16
CA ASN A 176 14.91 -6.36 -6.62
C ASN A 176 14.10 -5.34 -7.43
N GLU A 177 13.24 -5.81 -8.34
CA GLU A 177 12.31 -4.93 -9.05
C GLU A 177 11.30 -4.29 -8.10
N PHE A 178 10.75 -5.05 -7.15
CA PHE A 178 9.80 -4.52 -6.17
C PHE A 178 10.41 -3.37 -5.36
N LYS A 179 11.69 -3.45 -4.96
CA LYS A 179 12.38 -2.35 -4.27
C LYS A 179 12.41 -1.06 -5.11
N GLU A 180 12.59 -1.17 -6.42
CA GLU A 180 12.62 -0.02 -7.33
C GLU A 180 11.22 0.59 -7.51
N LEU A 181 10.19 -0.25 -7.65
CA LEU A 181 8.79 0.18 -7.71
C LEU A 181 8.37 0.84 -6.38
N TRP A 182 8.79 0.29 -5.24
CA TRP A 182 8.42 0.75 -3.92
C TRP A 182 9.16 2.02 -3.48
N ASN A 183 10.28 2.32 -4.15
CA ASN A 183 10.98 3.58 -3.98
C ASN A 183 10.28 4.72 -4.75
N VAL A 184 9.18 5.22 -4.20
CA VAL A 184 8.39 6.33 -4.76
C VAL A 184 8.99 7.72 -4.49
N LYS A 185 10.30 7.81 -4.22
CA LYS A 185 10.95 9.04 -3.72
C LYS A 185 10.74 10.18 -4.71
N ARG A 186 10.26 11.32 -4.20
CA ARG A 186 10.24 12.60 -4.93
C ARG A 186 10.75 13.71 -4.04
N VAL A 187 11.19 14.80 -4.66
CA VAL A 187 11.68 15.99 -3.95
C VAL A 187 10.65 16.51 -2.94
N HIS A 188 9.36 16.46 -3.29
CA HIS A 188 8.26 16.87 -2.40
C HIS A 188 7.62 15.70 -1.63
N MET A 189 8.17 14.48 -1.63
CA MET A 189 7.63 13.32 -0.90
C MET A 189 8.74 12.48 -0.26
N LEU A 190 9.71 13.13 0.36
CA LEU A 190 10.95 12.50 0.84
C LEU A 190 10.72 11.34 1.83
N LEU A 191 9.62 11.39 2.59
CA LEU A 191 9.33 10.41 3.63
C LEU A 191 8.52 9.20 3.14
N TYR A 192 7.96 9.25 1.92
CA TYR A 192 6.89 8.32 1.50
C TYR A 192 7.35 7.11 0.67
N SER A 193 8.64 7.01 0.35
CA SER A 193 9.22 5.77 -0.21
C SER A 193 9.15 4.61 0.76
N ASN A 194 8.99 3.40 0.24
CA ASN A 194 9.01 2.16 1.01
C ASN A 194 7.97 2.16 2.13
N THR A 195 6.78 2.69 1.82
CA THR A 195 5.69 2.82 2.79
C THR A 195 4.61 1.78 2.57
N TYR A 196 3.94 1.42 3.67
CA TYR A 196 2.90 0.40 3.67
C TYR A 196 1.93 0.59 4.84
N ILE A 197 0.69 0.16 4.65
CA ILE A 197 -0.39 0.22 5.62
C ILE A 197 -0.64 -1.21 6.12
N THR A 198 -0.59 -1.36 7.45
CA THR A 198 -0.99 -2.59 8.14
C THR A 198 -2.35 -2.39 8.79
N VAL A 199 -3.08 -3.49 8.92
CA VAL A 199 -4.42 -3.52 9.48
C VAL A 199 -4.48 -4.64 10.50
N ASP A 200 -4.92 -4.32 11.71
CA ASP A 200 -5.18 -5.29 12.75
C ASP A 200 -6.69 -5.24 13.06
N ALA A 201 -7.32 -6.41 13.16
CA ALA A 201 -8.62 -6.49 13.82
C ALA A 201 -8.46 -6.01 15.27
N THR A 202 -9.30 -5.09 15.70
CA THR A 202 -9.42 -4.84 17.14
C THR A 202 -10.04 -6.09 17.75
N GLN A 203 -9.32 -6.76 18.65
CA GLN A 203 -9.95 -7.74 19.53
C GLN A 203 -11.06 -6.98 20.28
N SER A 204 -12.31 -7.38 20.05
CA SER A 204 -13.45 -7.06 20.91
C SER A 204 -13.30 -7.78 22.24
#